data_AF-A0A2V9W817-F1
#
_entry.id   AF-A0A2V9W817-F1
#
_cell.length_a   1.000
_cell.length_b   1.000
_cell.length_c   1.000
_cell.angle_alpha   90.00
_cell.angle_beta   90.00
_cell.angle_gamma   90.00
#
_symmetry.space_group_name_H-M   'P 1'
#
loop_
_entity.id
_entity.type
_entity.pdbx_description
1 polymer ?
#
loop_
_entity_poly.entity_id
_entity_poly.type
_entity_poly.pdbx_seq_one_letter_code
_entity_poly.pdbx_strand_id
1 'polypeptide(L)'
;TGKGGIRRVSKFSRTGFSVGIAVVEAQWPFWTQEQRAQFAGAFAFSSSSEIDENDRRIIDFLIERGNPRIWRKIALLVATNIDRKRAIDFLLAKIDEGSGSLANYYQALDTLSAMECVPRLTDALRKHRAQVDLRPSLDLWENRFIYLDYIACSAALFKLTGDERYRKNLQAMLEDRDEPIRQMARAVAMSSRIAV
;
A
#
# COMPACT_ATOMS: atom_id res chain seq x y z
N THR A 1 -31.42 35.67 -7.76
CA THR A 1 -30.90 34.30 -7.57
C THR A 1 -29.42 34.30 -7.90
N GLY A 2 -28.55 33.95 -6.95
CA GLY A 2 -27.10 33.95 -7.18
C GLY A 2 -26.34 33.60 -5.91
N LYS A 3 -26.44 32.34 -5.45
CA LYS A 3 -25.60 31.84 -4.37
C LYS A 3 -24.21 31.56 -4.94
N GLY A 4 -23.27 32.47 -4.71
CA GLY A 4 -21.85 32.25 -4.93
C GLY A 4 -21.37 31.13 -4.01
N GLY A 5 -21.19 29.94 -4.57
CA GLY A 5 -20.59 28.82 -3.86
C GLY A 5 -19.13 29.15 -3.56
N ILE A 6 -18.80 29.32 -2.28
CA ILE A 6 -17.41 29.36 -1.82
C ILE A 6 -16.85 27.95 -2.06
N ARG A 7 -16.15 27.80 -3.19
CA ARG A 7 -15.36 26.61 -3.51
C ARG A 7 -14.24 26.55 -2.48
N ARG A 8 -14.36 25.67 -1.48
CA ARG A 8 -13.24 25.33 -0.58
C ARG A 8 -12.17 24.65 -1.42
N VAL A 9 -11.26 25.44 -1.98
CA VAL A 9 -10.02 24.94 -2.57
C VAL A 9 -9.18 24.45 -1.40
N SER A 10 -8.92 23.14 -1.37
CA SER A 10 -7.98 22.56 -0.43
C SER A 10 -6.62 23.23 -0.61
N LYS A 11 -6.02 23.69 0.49
CA LYS A 11 -4.70 24.33 0.51
C LYS A 11 -3.57 23.41 0.03
N PHE A 12 -3.87 22.10 -0.10
CA PHE A 12 -2.99 21.08 -0.66
C PHE A 12 -3.03 20.99 -2.19
N SER A 13 -3.86 21.79 -2.85
CA SER A 13 -3.90 21.94 -4.31
C SER A 13 -2.99 23.06 -4.82
N ARG A 14 -1.97 23.47 -4.04
CA ARG A 14 -0.87 24.27 -4.60
C ARG A 14 -0.05 23.36 -5.52
N THR A 15 0.02 23.77 -6.77
CA THR A 15 0.95 23.31 -7.80
C THR A 15 2.31 22.99 -7.21
N GLY A 16 2.72 21.72 -7.33
CA GLY A 16 4.07 21.21 -7.10
C GLY A 16 4.52 21.21 -5.65
N PHE A 17 4.28 20.12 -4.92
CA PHE A 17 5.19 19.74 -3.84
C PHE A 17 6.51 19.30 -4.51
N SER A 18 7.37 20.25 -4.84
CA SER A 18 8.70 19.98 -5.36
C SER A 18 9.70 20.24 -4.24
N VAL A 19 10.19 19.15 -3.65
CA VAL A 19 11.33 19.20 -2.72
C VAL A 19 12.52 18.64 -3.48
N GLY A 20 13.62 19.37 -3.52
CA GLY A 20 14.84 18.87 -4.14
C GLY A 20 15.46 17.73 -3.33
N ILE A 21 15.97 16.69 -4.00
CA ILE A 21 16.66 15.56 -3.36
C ILE A 21 17.77 16.03 -2.42
N ALA A 22 18.54 17.05 -2.79
CA ALA A 22 19.60 17.60 -1.95
C ALA A 22 19.08 18.12 -0.60
N VAL A 23 17.86 18.69 -0.56
CA VAL A 23 17.22 19.12 0.68
C VAL A 23 16.82 17.91 1.51
N VAL A 24 16.25 16.89 0.88
CA VAL A 24 15.88 15.64 1.56
C VAL A 24 17.12 15.00 2.17
N GLU A 25 18.18 14.79 1.40
CA GLU A 25 19.44 14.18 1.86
C GLU A 25 20.07 14.95 3.02
N ALA A 26 20.11 16.28 2.94
CA ALA A 26 20.68 17.12 3.99
C ALA A 26 19.84 17.08 5.27
N GLN A 27 18.51 17.05 5.18
CA GLN A 27 17.62 17.10 6.34
C GLN A 27 17.31 15.72 6.94
N TRP A 28 17.42 14.66 6.13
CA TRP A 28 17.01 13.30 6.50
C TRP A 28 17.63 12.82 7.81
N PRO A 29 18.95 12.98 8.07
CA PRO A 29 19.55 12.53 9.32
C PRO A 29 18.95 13.21 10.57
N PHE A 30 18.48 14.45 10.43
CA PHE A 30 17.92 15.26 11.51
C PHE A 30 16.42 15.04 11.72
N TRP A 31 15.72 14.42 10.75
CA TRP A 31 14.32 14.06 10.91
C TRP A 31 14.14 12.88 11.84
N THR A 32 13.16 13.00 12.73
CA THR A 32 12.62 11.88 13.49
C THR A 32 11.99 10.84 12.57
N GLN A 33 11.81 9.61 13.06
CA GLN A 33 11.13 8.54 12.33
C GLN A 33 9.71 8.93 11.90
N GLU A 34 9.03 9.72 12.72
CA GLU A 34 7.69 10.24 12.41
C GLU A 34 7.75 11.22 11.23
N GLN A 35 8.66 12.19 11.24
CA GLN A 35 8.83 13.16 10.16
C GLN A 35 9.20 12.48 8.83
N ARG A 36 10.10 11.49 8.86
CA ARG A 36 10.45 10.71 7.66
C ARG A 36 9.24 9.95 7.09
N ALA A 37 8.45 9.34 7.98
CA ALA A 37 7.24 8.63 7.57
C ALA A 37 6.14 9.57 7.05
N GLN A 38 6.01 10.77 7.63
CA GLN A 38 5.09 11.81 7.13
C GLN A 38 5.52 12.33 5.76
N PHE A 39 6.81 12.63 5.58
CA PHE A 39 7.36 13.03 4.29
C PHE A 39 7.10 11.96 3.22
N ALA A 40 7.45 10.70 3.48
CA ALA A 40 7.25 9.62 2.52
C ALA A 40 5.79 9.44 2.13
N GLY A 41 4.87 9.58 3.09
CA GLY A 41 3.42 9.51 2.82
C GLY A 41 2.90 10.70 2.00
N ALA A 42 3.35 11.91 2.32
CA ALA A 42 2.98 13.11 1.58
C ALA A 42 3.52 13.07 0.14
N PHE A 43 4.79 12.67 -0.02
CA PHE A 43 5.44 12.54 -1.32
C PHE A 43 4.75 11.50 -2.21
N ALA A 44 4.47 10.30 -1.67
CA ALA A 44 3.76 9.26 -2.42
C ALA A 44 2.35 9.68 -2.89
N PHE A 45 1.69 10.58 -2.14
CA PHE A 45 0.40 11.14 -2.55
C PHE A 45 0.54 12.22 -3.63
N SER A 46 1.56 13.08 -3.54
CA SER A 46 1.75 14.20 -4.47
C SER A 46 2.28 13.80 -5.85
N SER A 47 3.11 12.76 -5.93
CA SER A 47 3.86 12.42 -7.16
C SER A 47 3.08 11.53 -8.13
N SER A 48 1.76 11.70 -8.23
CA SER A 48 0.87 10.76 -8.94
C SER A 48 0.59 11.09 -10.41
N SER A 49 1.03 12.22 -10.95
CA SER A 49 0.71 12.60 -12.34
C SER A 49 1.91 12.81 -13.28
N GLU A 50 3.05 13.31 -12.81
CA GLU A 50 4.29 13.46 -13.61
C GLU A 50 5.49 13.43 -12.66
N ILE A 51 6.35 12.40 -12.77
CA ILE A 51 7.57 12.25 -11.97
C ILE A 51 8.77 12.69 -12.82
N ASP A 52 9.51 13.67 -12.34
CA ASP A 52 10.75 14.12 -12.95
C ASP A 52 11.98 13.34 -12.43
N GLU A 53 13.17 13.71 -12.92
CA GLU A 53 14.42 13.07 -12.48
C GLU A 53 14.72 13.30 -11.00
N ASN A 54 14.34 14.46 -10.45
CA ASN A 54 14.50 14.74 -9.03
C ASN A 54 13.62 13.82 -8.18
N ASP A 55 12.36 13.62 -8.58
CA ASP A 55 11.44 12.71 -7.91
C ASP A 55 11.91 11.26 -7.97
N ARG A 56 12.44 10.80 -9.12
CA ARG A 56 13.05 9.45 -9.23
C ARG A 56 14.18 9.25 -8.23
N ARG A 57 15.06 10.24 -8.10
CA ARG A 57 16.14 10.21 -7.11
C ARG A 57 15.62 10.17 -5.67
N ILE A 58 14.50 10.82 -5.38
CA ILE A 58 13.84 10.71 -4.06
C ILE A 58 13.28 9.31 -3.85
N ILE A 59 12.65 8.70 -4.86
CA ILE A 59 12.17 7.32 -4.74
C ILE A 59 13.33 6.36 -4.45
N ASP A 60 14.42 6.46 -5.21
CA ASP A 60 15.63 5.66 -4.99
C ASP A 60 16.19 5.84 -3.59
N PHE A 61 16.31 7.10 -3.15
CA PHE A 61 16.74 7.43 -1.80
C PHE A 61 15.84 6.80 -0.73
N LEU A 62 14.50 6.83 -0.91
CA LEU A 62 13.55 6.25 0.03
C LEU A 62 13.57 4.71 0.02
N ILE A 63 13.87 4.07 -1.12
CA ILE A 63 14.11 2.62 -1.20
C ILE A 63 15.35 2.26 -0.37
N GLU A 64 16.46 2.97 -0.58
CA GLU A 64 17.76 2.63 0.02
C GLU A 64 17.89 3.01 1.50
N ARG A 65 17.39 4.20 1.89
CA ARG A 65 17.53 4.77 3.23
C ARG A 65 16.26 4.65 4.07
N GLY A 66 15.21 4.11 3.49
CA GLY A 66 13.95 3.84 4.16
C GLY A 66 14.06 2.73 5.20
N ASN A 67 12.93 2.48 5.85
CA ASN A 67 12.71 1.38 6.77
C ASN A 67 11.29 0.84 6.57
N PRO A 68 10.88 -0.25 7.23
CA PRO A 68 9.56 -0.84 7.01
C PRO A 68 8.37 0.13 7.12
N ARG A 69 8.47 1.20 7.92
CA ARG A 69 7.41 2.21 8.02
C ARG A 69 7.35 3.12 6.78
N ILE A 70 8.50 3.42 6.19
CA ILE A 70 8.63 4.22 4.96
C ILE A 70 8.28 3.37 3.74
N TRP A 71 8.86 2.18 3.62
CA TRP A 71 8.66 1.28 2.48
C TRP A 71 7.18 0.95 2.24
N ARG A 72 6.41 0.71 3.30
CA ARG A 72 4.96 0.50 3.20
C ARG A 72 4.23 1.70 2.58
N LYS A 73 4.67 2.92 2.85
CA LYS A 73 4.04 4.15 2.34
C LYS A 73 4.35 4.40 0.87
N ILE A 74 5.51 3.96 0.39
CA ILE A 74 5.95 4.19 -1.00
C ILE A 74 5.72 2.99 -1.92
N ALA A 75 5.18 1.86 -1.43
CA ALA A 75 5.05 0.63 -2.23
C ALA A 75 4.35 0.85 -3.59
N LEU A 76 3.23 1.58 -3.61
CA LEU A 76 2.53 1.93 -4.85
C LEU A 76 3.33 2.90 -5.72
N LEU A 77 4.03 3.86 -5.12
CA LEU A 77 4.89 4.79 -5.84
C LEU A 77 6.03 4.07 -6.56
N VAL A 78 6.62 3.06 -5.91
CA VAL A 78 7.65 2.19 -6.50
C VAL A 78 7.08 1.39 -7.67
N ALA A 79 5.88 0.81 -7.52
CA ALA A 79 5.24 0.07 -8.59
C ALA A 79 4.93 0.92 -9.83
N THR A 80 4.66 2.21 -9.69
CA THR A 80 4.27 3.06 -10.82
C THR A 80 5.42 3.80 -11.48
N ASN A 81 6.56 3.97 -10.81
CA ASN A 81 7.61 4.89 -11.26
C ASN A 81 9.02 4.31 -11.34
N ILE A 82 9.22 3.07 -10.91
CA ILE A 82 10.50 2.35 -11.03
C ILE A 82 10.38 1.27 -12.11
N ASP A 83 11.53 0.87 -12.67
CA ASP A 83 11.61 -0.30 -13.56
C ASP A 83 10.86 -1.50 -12.96
N ARG A 84 10.02 -2.14 -13.78
CA ARG A 84 9.09 -3.20 -13.34
C ARG A 84 9.82 -4.32 -12.63
N LYS A 85 10.97 -4.78 -13.15
CA LYS A 85 11.73 -5.87 -12.54
C LYS A 85 12.26 -5.45 -11.17
N ARG A 86 12.88 -4.27 -11.09
CA ARG A 86 13.39 -3.73 -9.81
C ARG A 86 12.27 -3.51 -8.79
N ALA A 87 11.11 -3.04 -9.22
CA ALA A 87 9.94 -2.87 -8.38
C ALA A 87 9.45 -4.22 -7.82
N ILE A 88 9.30 -5.24 -8.67
CA ILE A 88 8.90 -6.59 -8.23
C ILE A 88 9.93 -7.18 -7.24
N ASP A 89 11.22 -7.10 -7.57
CA ASP A 89 12.31 -7.61 -6.72
C ASP A 89 12.25 -6.95 -5.33
N PHE A 90 12.06 -5.63 -5.27
CA PHE A 90 11.89 -4.90 -4.02
C PHE A 90 10.63 -5.34 -3.25
N LEU A 91 9.46 -5.38 -3.90
CA LEU A 91 8.19 -5.69 -3.26
C LEU A 91 8.17 -7.12 -2.69
N LEU A 92 8.69 -8.09 -3.43
CA LEU A 92 8.79 -9.48 -2.96
C LEU A 92 9.75 -9.62 -1.79
N ALA A 93 10.91 -8.95 -1.82
CA ALA A 93 11.82 -8.94 -0.70
C ALA A 93 11.13 -8.44 0.59
N LYS A 94 10.26 -7.43 0.49
CA LYS A 94 9.53 -6.90 1.66
C LYS A 94 8.40 -7.81 2.14
N ILE A 95 7.76 -8.56 1.24
CA ILE A 95 6.81 -9.60 1.62
C ILE A 95 7.53 -10.74 2.36
N ASP A 96 8.71 -11.14 1.88
CA ASP A 96 9.50 -12.23 2.49
C ASP A 96 10.07 -11.82 3.86
N GLU A 97 10.46 -10.55 4.05
CA GLU A 97 10.88 -9.99 5.34
C GLU A 97 9.76 -9.99 6.40
N GLY A 98 8.49 -9.89 5.99
CA GLY A 98 7.32 -10.09 6.86
C GLY A 98 7.11 -9.04 7.96
N SER A 99 7.70 -7.84 7.85
CA SER A 99 7.63 -6.82 8.91
C SER A 99 6.42 -5.89 8.80
N GLY A 100 5.50 -5.98 9.77
CA GLY A 100 4.28 -5.16 9.82
C GLY A 100 3.29 -5.48 8.68
N SER A 101 2.30 -4.60 8.46
CA SER A 101 1.32 -4.81 7.37
C SER A 101 1.95 -4.85 5.99
N LEU A 102 1.59 -5.86 5.21
CA LEU A 102 2.05 -6.13 3.85
C LEU A 102 1.03 -5.72 2.77
N ALA A 103 -0.17 -5.26 3.15
CA ALA A 103 -1.27 -4.93 2.25
C ALA A 103 -0.88 -4.05 1.05
N ASN A 104 -0.10 -2.99 1.30
CA ASN A 104 0.32 -2.07 0.24
C ASN A 104 1.27 -2.73 -0.77
N TYR A 105 2.05 -3.75 -0.36
CA TYR A 105 2.91 -4.49 -1.28
C TYR A 105 2.09 -5.40 -2.20
N TYR A 106 1.03 -6.05 -1.69
CA TYR A 106 0.12 -6.84 -2.52
C TYR A 106 -0.60 -5.97 -3.55
N GLN A 107 -1.10 -4.80 -3.14
CA GLN A 107 -1.74 -3.85 -4.05
C GLN A 107 -0.76 -3.34 -5.12
N ALA A 108 0.51 -3.11 -4.75
CA ALA A 108 1.56 -2.70 -5.68
C ALA A 108 1.87 -3.80 -6.71
N LEU A 109 1.89 -5.07 -6.32
CA LEU A 109 2.08 -6.20 -7.25
C LEU A 109 0.89 -6.41 -8.20
N ASP A 110 -0.35 -6.19 -7.74
CA ASP A 110 -1.53 -6.13 -8.61
C ASP A 110 -1.40 -4.99 -9.63
N THR A 111 -1.00 -3.80 -9.19
CA THR A 111 -0.79 -2.64 -10.08
C THR A 111 0.20 -2.94 -11.20
N LEU A 112 1.23 -3.74 -10.93
CA LEU A 112 2.23 -4.20 -11.91
C LEU A 112 1.77 -5.37 -12.79
N SER A 113 0.56 -5.91 -12.56
CA SER A 113 0.07 -7.15 -13.16
C SER A 113 1.13 -8.27 -13.08
N ALA A 114 1.74 -8.43 -11.90
CA ALA A 114 2.88 -9.31 -11.68
C ALA A 114 2.46 -10.79 -11.54
N MET A 115 2.02 -11.40 -12.63
CA MET A 115 1.58 -12.80 -12.69
C MET A 115 2.65 -13.79 -12.21
N GLU A 116 3.92 -13.49 -12.44
CA GLU A 116 5.06 -14.29 -11.98
C GLU A 116 5.15 -14.40 -10.45
N CYS A 117 4.50 -13.50 -9.72
CA CYS A 117 4.50 -13.48 -8.26
C CYS A 117 3.42 -14.39 -7.65
N VAL A 118 2.48 -14.91 -8.45
CA VAL A 118 1.33 -15.69 -7.96
C VAL A 118 1.74 -16.83 -7.02
N PRO A 119 2.75 -17.67 -7.29
CA PRO A 119 3.15 -18.74 -6.37
C PRO A 119 3.55 -18.21 -4.99
N ARG A 120 4.34 -17.13 -4.93
CA ARG A 120 4.75 -16.51 -3.66
C ARG A 120 3.57 -15.88 -2.92
N LEU A 121 2.65 -15.24 -3.65
CA LEU A 121 1.44 -14.67 -3.06
C LEU A 121 0.52 -15.75 -2.50
N THR A 122 0.38 -16.89 -3.18
CA THR A 122 -0.39 -18.03 -2.66
C THR A 122 0.21 -18.56 -1.36
N ASP A 123 1.53 -18.64 -1.25
CA ASP A 123 2.21 -19.02 0.00
C ASP A 123 2.00 -17.99 1.11
N ALA A 124 2.10 -16.69 0.80
CA ALA A 124 1.82 -15.62 1.75
C ALA A 124 0.36 -15.69 2.25
N LEU A 125 -0.61 -15.88 1.33
CA LEU A 125 -2.02 -16.00 1.67
C LEU A 125 -2.28 -17.19 2.60
N ARG A 126 -1.61 -18.33 2.38
CA ARG A 126 -1.71 -19.50 3.27
C ARG A 126 -1.24 -19.16 4.70
N LYS A 127 -0.16 -18.39 4.84
CA LYS A 127 0.33 -17.93 6.16
C LYS A 127 -0.68 -16.98 6.83
N HIS A 128 -1.21 -16.01 6.08
CA HIS A 128 -2.21 -15.07 6.60
C HIS A 128 -3.50 -15.78 7.00
N ARG A 129 -3.94 -16.76 6.22
CA ARG A 129 -5.12 -17.56 6.54
C ARG A 129 -4.95 -18.28 7.89
N ALA A 130 -3.81 -18.92 8.10
CA ALA A 130 -3.51 -19.58 9.38
C ALA A 130 -3.55 -18.60 10.56
N GLN A 131 -3.16 -17.35 10.38
CA GLN A 131 -3.24 -16.31 11.41
C GLN A 131 -4.69 -15.81 11.64
N VAL A 132 -5.47 -15.61 10.57
CA VAL A 132 -6.88 -15.24 10.65
C VAL A 132 -7.72 -16.33 11.34
N ASP A 133 -7.42 -17.60 11.08
CA ASP A 133 -8.10 -18.74 11.68
C ASP A 133 -7.93 -18.80 13.21
N LEU A 134 -6.87 -18.19 13.76
CA LEU A 134 -6.68 -18.03 15.21
C LEU A 134 -7.63 -16.99 15.83
N ARG A 135 -8.40 -16.25 15.01
CA ARG A 135 -9.35 -15.21 15.44
C ARG A 135 -8.74 -14.22 16.44
N PRO A 136 -7.58 -13.58 16.13
CA PRO A 136 -6.96 -12.64 17.04
C PRO A 136 -7.90 -11.47 17.37
N SER A 137 -7.90 -11.04 18.65
CA SER A 137 -8.70 -9.89 19.10
C SER A 137 -8.29 -8.61 18.37
N LEU A 138 -9.27 -7.77 18.04
CA LEU A 138 -9.08 -6.48 17.36
C LEU A 138 -8.78 -5.32 18.33
N ASP A 139 -8.70 -5.60 19.62
CA ASP A 139 -8.34 -4.63 20.67
C ASP A 139 -6.89 -4.13 20.49
N LEU A 140 -6.01 -5.03 20.04
CA LEU A 140 -4.66 -4.67 19.62
C LEU A 140 -4.68 -4.20 18.18
N TRP A 141 -4.18 -2.99 17.95
CA TRP A 141 -4.16 -2.36 16.64
C TRP A 141 -3.40 -3.22 15.60
N GLU A 142 -2.32 -3.87 16.01
CA GLU A 142 -1.46 -4.71 15.18
C GLU A 142 -2.21 -5.92 14.61
N ASN A 143 -3.16 -6.48 15.34
CA ASN A 143 -3.95 -7.62 14.88
C ASN A 143 -4.85 -7.26 13.70
N ARG A 144 -5.18 -5.98 13.52
CA ARG A 144 -5.92 -5.52 12.34
C ARG A 144 -5.11 -5.72 11.06
N PHE A 145 -3.77 -5.68 11.15
CA PHE A 145 -2.90 -5.92 10.00
C PHE A 145 -2.99 -7.36 9.48
N ILE A 146 -3.23 -8.35 10.35
CA ILE A 146 -3.41 -9.75 9.95
C ILE A 146 -4.60 -9.88 8.98
N TYR A 147 -5.75 -9.32 9.37
CA TYR A 147 -6.95 -9.35 8.53
C TYR A 147 -6.76 -8.50 7.27
N LEU A 148 -6.18 -7.30 7.40
CA LEU A 148 -5.94 -6.43 6.26
C LEU A 148 -5.04 -7.09 5.22
N ASP A 149 -3.96 -7.75 5.65
CA ASP A 149 -3.01 -8.44 4.78
C ASP A 149 -3.65 -9.66 4.11
N TYR A 150 -4.46 -10.44 4.84
CA TYR A 150 -5.25 -11.54 4.27
C TYR A 150 -6.20 -11.08 3.16
N ILE A 151 -6.95 -10.00 3.43
CA ILE A 151 -7.92 -9.42 2.50
C ILE A 151 -7.20 -8.84 1.28
N ALA A 152 -6.15 -8.06 1.48
CA ALA A 152 -5.37 -7.44 0.40
C ALA A 152 -4.66 -8.48 -0.47
N CYS A 153 -4.09 -9.53 0.13
CA CYS A 153 -3.45 -10.62 -0.61
C CYS A 153 -4.48 -11.40 -1.43
N SER A 154 -5.65 -11.70 -0.86
CA SER A 154 -6.76 -12.33 -1.60
C SER A 154 -7.22 -11.46 -2.77
N ALA A 155 -7.33 -10.14 -2.58
CA ALA A 155 -7.74 -9.22 -3.63
C ALA A 155 -6.74 -9.19 -4.79
N ALA A 156 -5.44 -9.07 -4.48
CA ALA A 156 -4.37 -9.10 -5.48
C ALA A 156 -4.34 -10.43 -6.25
N LEU A 157 -4.46 -11.56 -5.55
CA LEU A 157 -4.52 -12.88 -6.18
C LEU A 157 -5.75 -13.05 -7.08
N PHE A 158 -6.92 -12.57 -6.66
CA PHE A 158 -8.12 -12.56 -7.50
C PHE A 158 -7.89 -11.74 -8.77
N LYS A 159 -7.31 -10.54 -8.63
CA LYS A 159 -7.05 -9.64 -9.75
C LYS A 159 -6.07 -10.18 -10.77
N LEU A 160 -5.02 -10.84 -10.30
CA LEU A 160 -4.01 -11.48 -11.15
C LEU A 160 -4.58 -12.73 -11.85
N THR A 161 -5.24 -13.61 -11.11
CA THR A 161 -5.58 -14.95 -11.60
C THR A 161 -7.01 -15.11 -12.13
N GLY A 162 -7.94 -14.25 -11.71
CA GLY A 162 -9.37 -14.42 -11.93
C GLY A 162 -10.00 -15.58 -11.14
N ASP A 163 -9.27 -16.24 -10.24
CA ASP A 163 -9.79 -17.40 -9.51
C ASP A 163 -10.77 -17.01 -8.40
N GLU A 164 -12.03 -17.43 -8.56
CA GLU A 164 -13.14 -17.14 -7.66
C GLU A 164 -12.91 -17.57 -6.21
N ARG A 165 -12.01 -18.52 -5.94
CA ARG A 165 -11.66 -18.89 -4.56
C ARG A 165 -11.12 -17.69 -3.78
N TYR A 166 -10.34 -16.83 -4.42
CA TYR A 166 -9.81 -15.63 -3.79
C TYR A 166 -10.89 -14.56 -3.58
N ARG A 167 -11.85 -14.42 -4.49
CA ARG A 167 -13.01 -13.54 -4.28
C ARG A 167 -13.87 -14.00 -3.10
N LYS A 168 -14.10 -15.32 -2.97
CA LYS A 168 -14.84 -15.90 -1.85
C LYS A 168 -14.20 -15.60 -0.49
N ASN A 169 -12.87 -15.50 -0.42
CA ASN A 169 -12.19 -15.07 0.80
C ASN A 169 -12.61 -13.65 1.22
N LEU A 170 -12.75 -12.72 0.27
CA LEU A 170 -13.21 -11.35 0.56
C LEU A 170 -14.68 -11.35 1.00
N GLN A 171 -15.53 -12.12 0.33
CA GLN A 171 -16.95 -12.26 0.70
C GLN A 171 -17.12 -12.78 2.13
N ALA A 172 -16.37 -13.81 2.51
CA ALA A 172 -16.37 -14.31 3.88
C ALA A 172 -15.99 -13.24 4.92
N MET A 173 -15.08 -12.33 4.59
CA MET A 173 -14.70 -11.22 5.48
C MET A 173 -15.74 -10.08 5.52
N LEU A 174 -16.55 -9.92 4.47
CA LEU A 174 -17.70 -8.99 4.46
C LEU A 174 -18.85 -9.46 5.34
N GLU A 175 -18.95 -10.77 5.53
CA GLU A 175 -19.94 -11.43 6.39
C GLU A 175 -19.43 -11.65 7.82
N ASP A 176 -18.19 -11.23 8.13
CA ASP A 176 -17.61 -11.40 9.46
C ASP A 176 -18.44 -10.67 10.53
N ARG A 177 -18.47 -11.19 11.76
CA ARG A 177 -19.22 -10.60 12.88
C ARG A 177 -18.65 -9.25 13.32
N ASP A 178 -17.36 -9.04 13.14
CA ASP A 178 -16.65 -7.87 13.62
C ASP A 178 -16.68 -6.74 12.57
N GLU A 179 -17.35 -5.63 12.90
CA GLU A 179 -17.49 -4.48 11.98
C GLU A 179 -16.15 -3.94 11.44
N PRO A 180 -15.06 -3.85 12.22
CA PRO A 180 -13.78 -3.40 11.67
C PRO A 180 -13.25 -4.29 10.54
N ILE A 181 -13.48 -5.62 10.61
CA ILE A 181 -13.09 -6.56 9.53
C ILE A 181 -13.91 -6.28 8.28
N ARG A 182 -15.24 -6.13 8.43
CA ARG A 182 -16.13 -5.78 7.33
C ARG A 182 -15.74 -4.46 6.66
N GLN A 183 -15.36 -3.44 7.44
CA GLN A 183 -14.92 -2.15 6.91
C GLN A 183 -13.63 -2.28 6.11
N MET A 184 -12.65 -3.05 6.58
CA MET A 184 -11.43 -3.33 5.83
C MET A 184 -11.73 -4.07 4.52
N ALA A 185 -12.60 -5.08 4.55
CA ALA A 185 -13.00 -5.81 3.36
C ALA A 185 -13.68 -4.92 2.31
N ARG A 186 -14.60 -4.04 2.73
CA ARG A 186 -15.22 -3.04 1.85
C ARG A 186 -14.19 -2.09 1.23
N ALA A 187 -13.27 -1.57 2.05
CA ALA A 187 -12.25 -0.64 1.57
C ALA A 187 -11.32 -1.28 0.53
N VAL A 188 -10.90 -2.53 0.75
CA VAL A 188 -10.08 -3.27 -0.21
C VAL A 188 -10.86 -3.60 -1.50
N ALA A 189 -12.10 -4.06 -1.39
CA ALA A 189 -12.93 -4.37 -2.56
C ALA A 189 -13.16 -3.11 -3.43
N MET A 190 -13.46 -1.97 -2.82
CA MET A 190 -13.62 -0.70 -3.52
C MET A 190 -12.32 -0.24 -4.21
N SER A 191 -11.20 -0.25 -3.49
CA SER A 191 -9.91 0.18 -4.05
C SER A 191 -9.40 -0.74 -5.16
N SER A 192 -9.70 -2.04 -5.07
CA SER A 192 -9.32 -3.05 -6.07
C SER A 192 -10.33 -3.17 -7.22
N ARG A 193 -11.46 -2.46 -7.13
CA ARG A 193 -12.61 -2.54 -8.08
C ARG A 193 -13.14 -3.96 -8.26
N ILE A 194 -13.26 -4.70 -7.16
CA ILE A 194 -13.81 -6.06 -7.14
C ILE A 194 -15.28 -5.97 -6.75
N ALA A 195 -16.17 -6.49 -7.60
CA ALA A 195 -17.56 -6.72 -7.24
C ALA A 195 -17.62 -7.91 -6.27
N VAL A 196 -18.20 -7.69 -5.10
CA VAL A 196 -18.27 -8.64 -3.97
C VAL A 196 -19.69 -8.73 -3.46
#